data_AF-A0A399GEB9-F1
#
_entry.id   AF-A0A399GEB9-F1
#
_cell.length_a   1.000
_cell.length_b   1.000
_cell.length_c   1.000
_cell.angle_alpha   90.00
_cell.angle_beta   90.00
_cell.angle_gamma   90.00
#
_symmetry.space_group_name_H-M   'P 1'
#
loop_
_entity.id
_entity.type
_entity.pdbx_description
1 polymer ?
#
loop_
_entity_poly.entity_id
_entity_poly.type
_entity_poly.pdbx_seq_one_letter_code
_entity_poly.pdbx_strand_id
1 'polypeptide(L)'
;MSDIHTPQQTPPPAAPRHDAKVIKALTRFAVSISVLNILGYTVLGFEQPWTWPLIAVATAYAVETGLEAISARVDGRRARFLGGGRRGVIEFLLPSHITGLAVNMLTYVNDRVWVMVFGVIVAVGTKWVLRAPLRGRMRHFMNPSNFGIAVILLLFPWASIAPPYHFTEYLYGPADWVLPAIIIVLGTMLNAKLTGRMWLIAAWVGGFALQAIVRGLLFGTSVPSALGMMTGTAFILFTNYMITDPGTSPSRPRSQIAFGGGVAAMYGLLTALHIAYGLFFATALVCLIRGGYLWWLSYLGNRTAVAAPVPAPVRTSYAPVPEAAPQGGTGAGEQKEPVSA
;
A
#
# COMPACT_ATOMS: atom_id res chain seq x y z
N MET A 1 58.86 -6.15 -2.79
CA MET A 1 57.87 -5.09 -3.10
C MET A 1 56.53 -5.76 -3.14
N SER A 2 55.72 -5.48 -2.13
CA SER A 2 54.51 -6.19 -1.73
C SER A 2 53.30 -5.78 -2.59
N ASP A 3 52.65 -6.78 -3.17
CA ASP A 3 51.35 -6.66 -3.85
C ASP A 3 50.26 -6.25 -2.84
N ILE A 4 49.75 -5.03 -2.97
CA ILE A 4 48.61 -4.56 -2.20
C ILE A 4 47.34 -5.10 -2.87
N HIS A 5 46.85 -6.22 -2.35
CA HIS A 5 45.49 -6.68 -2.60
C HIS A 5 44.49 -5.63 -2.13
N THR A 6 43.94 -4.88 -3.08
CA THR A 6 42.78 -4.02 -2.85
C THR A 6 41.55 -4.92 -2.70
N PRO A 7 40.87 -4.97 -1.55
CA PRO A 7 39.66 -5.76 -1.41
C PRO A 7 38.56 -5.20 -2.31
N GLN A 8 38.11 -6.02 -3.28
CA GLN A 8 36.94 -5.70 -4.08
C GLN A 8 35.72 -5.59 -3.17
N GLN A 9 35.27 -4.36 -2.92
CA GLN A 9 34.00 -4.10 -2.26
C GLN A 9 32.88 -4.68 -3.12
N THR A 10 32.22 -5.70 -2.59
CA THR A 10 31.01 -6.27 -3.18
C THR A 10 29.96 -5.15 -3.29
N PRO A 11 29.36 -4.90 -4.47
CA PRO A 11 28.35 -3.86 -4.61
C PRO A 11 27.19 -4.12 -3.63
N PRO A 12 26.66 -3.07 -2.97
CA PRO A 12 25.59 -3.23 -2.01
C PRO A 12 24.39 -3.91 -2.68
N PRO A 13 23.72 -4.86 -2.00
CA PRO A 13 22.63 -5.62 -2.58
C PRO A 13 21.57 -4.68 -3.14
N ALA A 14 21.28 -4.84 -4.43
CA ALA A 14 20.25 -4.08 -5.12
C ALA A 14 18.95 -4.11 -4.31
N ALA A 15 18.33 -2.93 -4.13
CA ALA A 15 17.09 -2.81 -3.38
C ALA A 15 16.07 -3.87 -3.85
N PRO A 16 15.42 -4.59 -2.92
CA PRO A 16 14.60 -5.73 -3.29
C PRO A 16 13.47 -5.28 -4.22
N ARG A 17 13.47 -5.84 -5.44
CA ARG A 17 12.38 -5.68 -6.41
C ARG A 17 11.08 -6.12 -5.75
N HIS A 18 9.99 -5.40 -6.00
CA HIS A 18 8.66 -5.87 -5.61
C HIS A 18 8.46 -7.30 -6.11
N ASP A 19 7.81 -8.15 -5.32
CA ASP A 19 7.42 -9.49 -5.77
C ASP A 19 6.74 -9.42 -7.14
N ALA A 20 7.08 -10.33 -8.05
CA ALA A 20 6.53 -10.33 -9.41
C ALA A 20 4.98 -10.32 -9.41
N LYS A 21 4.37 -10.94 -8.40
CA LYS A 21 2.92 -10.93 -8.18
C LYS A 21 2.37 -9.53 -7.86
N VAL A 22 3.10 -8.74 -7.07
CA VAL A 22 2.74 -7.36 -6.71
C VAL A 22 2.86 -6.45 -7.92
N ILE A 23 3.96 -6.57 -8.69
CA ILE A 23 4.13 -5.80 -9.93
C ILE A 23 2.98 -6.10 -10.90
N LYS A 24 2.67 -7.38 -11.12
CA LYS A 24 1.55 -7.79 -11.98
C LYS A 24 0.20 -7.24 -11.51
N ALA A 25 -0.02 -7.18 -10.19
CA ALA A 25 -1.22 -6.57 -9.61
C ALA A 25 -1.27 -5.06 -9.86
N LEU A 26 -0.17 -4.34 -9.61
CA LEU A 26 -0.05 -2.91 -9.86
C LEU A 26 -0.23 -2.57 -11.34
N THR A 27 0.38 -3.33 -12.25
CA THR A 27 0.22 -3.11 -13.70
C THR A 27 -1.23 -3.28 -14.12
N ARG A 28 -1.89 -4.37 -13.71
CA ARG A 28 -3.30 -4.60 -14.03
C ARG A 28 -4.19 -3.51 -13.47
N PHE A 29 -3.92 -3.08 -12.24
CA PHE A 29 -4.69 -2.00 -11.62
C PHE A 29 -4.48 -0.67 -12.34
N ALA A 30 -3.23 -0.31 -12.67
CA ALA A 30 -2.91 0.89 -13.44
C ALA A 30 -3.62 0.90 -14.80
N VAL A 31 -3.67 -0.23 -15.50
CA VAL A 31 -4.42 -0.36 -16.75
C VAL A 31 -5.92 -0.18 -16.51
N SER A 32 -6.50 -0.90 -15.54
CA SER A 32 -7.94 -0.81 -15.25
C SER A 32 -8.38 0.61 -14.89
N ILE A 33 -7.65 1.32 -14.03
CA ILE A 33 -8.02 2.69 -13.63
C ILE A 33 -7.80 3.69 -14.77
N SER A 34 -6.81 3.47 -15.64
CA SER A 34 -6.59 4.30 -16.82
C SER A 34 -7.72 4.13 -17.82
N VAL A 35 -8.10 2.88 -18.12
CA VAL A 35 -9.23 2.58 -19.00
C VAL A 35 -10.52 3.16 -18.42
N LEU A 36 -10.76 3.01 -17.11
CA LEU A 36 -11.93 3.58 -16.46
C LEU A 36 -11.95 5.11 -16.53
N ASN A 37 -10.81 5.79 -16.38
CA ASN A 37 -10.75 7.25 -16.55
C ASN A 37 -11.02 7.65 -18.00
N ILE A 38 -10.43 6.95 -18.97
CA ILE A 38 -10.68 7.21 -20.40
C ILE A 38 -12.17 7.04 -20.70
N LEU A 39 -12.77 5.91 -20.31
CA LEU A 39 -14.21 5.68 -20.45
C LEU A 39 -15.03 6.71 -19.67
N GLY A 40 -14.55 7.14 -18.50
CA GLY A 40 -15.12 8.22 -17.70
C GLY A 40 -15.38 9.48 -18.52
N TYR A 41 -14.33 9.99 -19.16
CA TYR A 41 -14.37 11.21 -19.96
C TYR A 41 -15.03 11.04 -21.34
N THR A 42 -15.04 9.84 -21.92
CA THR A 42 -15.54 9.63 -23.29
C THR A 42 -16.95 9.04 -23.35
N VAL A 43 -17.33 8.18 -22.40
CA VAL A 43 -18.57 7.38 -22.45
C VAL A 43 -19.42 7.57 -21.20
N LEU A 44 -18.86 7.73 -20.00
CA LEU A 44 -19.65 7.69 -18.76
C LEU A 44 -20.21 9.04 -18.34
N GLY A 45 -19.55 10.14 -18.72
CA GLY A 45 -20.00 11.50 -18.45
C GLY A 45 -19.27 12.22 -17.32
N PHE A 46 -17.96 12.02 -17.19
CA PHE A 46 -17.15 12.84 -16.28
C PHE A 46 -17.21 14.31 -16.71
N GLU A 47 -17.70 15.15 -15.81
CA GLU A 47 -17.89 16.58 -16.05
C GLU A 47 -16.57 17.37 -16.02
N GLN A 48 -15.51 16.83 -15.39
CA GLN A 48 -14.25 17.57 -15.26
C GLN A 48 -13.58 17.80 -16.63
N PRO A 49 -12.77 18.86 -16.79
CA PRO A 49 -12.01 19.07 -18.01
C PRO A 49 -11.04 17.93 -18.33
N TRP A 50 -10.88 17.62 -19.61
CA TRP A 50 -10.08 16.47 -20.09
C TRP A 50 -8.58 16.60 -19.79
N THR A 51 -8.13 17.81 -19.45
CA THR A 51 -6.75 18.09 -19.04
C THR A 51 -6.46 17.66 -17.59
N TRP A 52 -7.47 17.52 -16.74
CA TRP A 52 -7.32 17.20 -15.32
C TRP A 52 -6.65 15.86 -15.02
N PRO A 53 -7.01 14.72 -15.65
CA PRO A 53 -6.31 13.46 -15.42
C PRO A 53 -4.83 13.55 -15.80
N LEU A 54 -4.49 14.34 -16.83
CA LEU A 54 -3.11 14.56 -17.25
C LEU A 54 -2.34 15.38 -16.20
N ILE A 55 -2.95 16.44 -15.68
CA ILE A 55 -2.39 17.26 -14.60
C ILE A 55 -2.19 16.41 -13.33
N ALA A 56 -3.15 15.57 -12.97
CA ALA A 56 -3.08 14.70 -11.80
C ALA A 56 -1.94 13.68 -11.92
N VAL A 57 -1.81 13.01 -13.06
CA VAL A 57 -0.73 12.05 -13.32
C VAL A 57 0.63 12.74 -13.36
N ALA A 58 0.74 13.88 -14.06
CA ALA A 58 1.98 14.65 -14.13
C ALA A 58 2.43 15.11 -12.73
N THR A 59 1.50 15.61 -11.92
CA THR A 59 1.76 15.98 -10.52
C THR A 59 2.22 14.76 -9.71
N ALA A 60 1.52 13.63 -9.81
CA ALA A 60 1.88 12.42 -9.07
C ALA A 60 3.27 11.90 -9.44
N TYR A 61 3.64 11.96 -10.71
CA TYR A 61 4.96 11.57 -11.20
C TYR A 61 6.05 12.53 -10.73
N ALA A 62 5.83 13.84 -10.82
CA ALA A 62 6.77 14.84 -10.34
C ALA A 62 7.04 14.69 -8.83
N VAL A 63 5.99 14.51 -8.03
CA VAL A 63 6.12 14.36 -6.57
C VAL A 63 6.82 13.04 -6.21
N GLU A 64 6.44 11.91 -6.82
CA GLU A 64 7.04 10.60 -6.51
C GLU A 64 8.53 10.56 -6.91
N THR A 65 8.87 11.08 -8.08
CA THR A 65 10.27 11.17 -8.55
C THR A 65 11.09 12.14 -7.70
N GLY A 66 10.54 13.31 -7.35
CA GLY A 66 11.20 14.30 -6.50
C GLY A 66 11.51 13.77 -5.10
N LEU A 67 10.52 13.16 -4.44
CA LEU A 67 10.70 12.59 -3.11
C LEU A 67 11.67 11.39 -3.12
N GLU A 68 11.66 10.58 -4.17
CA GLU A 68 12.64 9.52 -4.36
C GLU A 68 14.05 10.06 -4.59
N ALA A 69 14.22 11.13 -5.37
CA ALA A 69 15.52 11.74 -5.57
C ALA A 69 16.08 12.31 -4.26
N ILE A 70 15.24 12.94 -3.44
CA ILE A 70 15.63 13.47 -2.12
C ILE A 70 16.02 12.31 -1.20
N SER A 71 15.16 11.30 -1.03
CA SER A 71 15.46 10.15 -0.17
C SER A 71 16.69 9.38 -0.64
N ALA A 72 16.86 9.20 -1.95
CA ALA A 72 18.04 8.53 -2.50
C ALA A 72 19.34 9.27 -2.17
N ARG A 73 19.33 10.60 -2.26
CA ARG A 73 20.48 11.45 -1.87
C ARG A 73 20.77 11.38 -0.39
N VAL A 74 19.75 11.45 0.46
CA VAL A 74 19.90 11.38 1.93
C VAL A 74 20.45 10.01 2.36
N ASP A 75 19.95 8.93 1.77
CA ASP A 75 20.35 7.56 2.11
C ASP A 75 21.65 7.12 1.41
N GLY A 76 22.30 7.99 0.61
CA GLY A 76 23.49 7.66 -0.18
C GLY A 76 23.29 6.52 -1.18
N ARG A 77 22.05 6.27 -1.60
CA ARG A 77 21.66 5.14 -2.46
C ARG A 77 21.33 5.62 -3.88
N ARG A 78 21.44 4.73 -4.86
CA ARG A 78 20.94 5.01 -6.21
C ARG A 78 19.42 5.13 -6.20
N ALA A 79 18.89 6.13 -6.89
CA ALA A 79 17.44 6.32 -7.02
C ALA A 79 16.78 5.12 -7.72
N ARG A 80 15.63 4.68 -7.22
CA ARG A 80 14.90 3.49 -7.67
C ARG A 80 14.51 3.57 -9.14
N PHE A 81 14.10 4.75 -9.62
CA PHE A 81 13.77 4.95 -11.04
C PHE A 81 14.99 4.85 -11.96
N LEU A 82 16.22 5.00 -11.46
CA LEU A 82 17.44 4.79 -12.23
C LEU A 82 17.90 3.32 -12.25
N GLY A 83 17.23 2.43 -11.50
CA GLY A 83 17.53 1.02 -11.43
C GLY A 83 16.68 0.22 -12.43
N GLY A 84 17.30 -0.61 -13.27
CA GLY A 84 16.59 -1.55 -14.14
C GLY A 84 16.05 -0.99 -15.47
N GLY A 85 16.56 0.16 -15.92
CA GLY A 85 16.25 0.74 -17.24
C GLY A 85 14.79 1.18 -17.40
N ARG A 86 14.28 1.21 -18.64
CA ARG A 86 12.91 1.66 -18.97
C ARG A 86 11.83 0.93 -18.15
N ARG A 87 12.00 -0.38 -17.96
CA ARG A 87 11.05 -1.20 -17.19
C ARG A 87 11.02 -0.82 -15.71
N GLY A 88 12.19 -0.55 -15.11
CA GLY A 88 12.28 -0.11 -13.72
C GLY A 88 11.61 1.25 -13.48
N VAL A 89 11.74 2.19 -14.43
CA VAL A 89 11.04 3.49 -14.38
C VAL A 89 9.52 3.27 -14.38
N ILE A 90 9.01 2.43 -15.28
CA ILE A 90 7.57 2.17 -15.37
C ILE A 90 7.07 1.54 -14.07
N GLU A 91 7.73 0.48 -13.59
CA GLU A 91 7.33 -0.22 -12.35
C GLU A 91 7.36 0.72 -11.13
N PHE A 92 8.28 1.68 -11.10
CA PHE A 92 8.36 2.72 -10.08
C PHE A 92 7.18 3.70 -10.13
N LEU A 93 6.72 4.09 -11.32
CA LEU A 93 5.65 5.07 -11.51
C LEU A 93 4.24 4.48 -11.38
N LEU A 94 4.06 3.16 -11.50
CA LEU A 94 2.73 2.51 -11.41
C LEU A 94 1.93 2.95 -10.16
N PRO A 95 2.49 2.96 -8.92
CA PRO A 95 1.73 3.33 -7.75
C PRO A 95 1.30 4.80 -7.73
N SER A 96 2.14 5.73 -8.21
CA SER A 96 1.79 7.15 -8.27
C SER A 96 0.79 7.44 -9.39
N HIS A 97 0.88 6.73 -10.53
CA HIS A 97 -0.11 6.78 -11.61
C HIS A 97 -1.52 6.46 -11.11
N ILE A 98 -1.64 5.33 -10.42
CA ILE A 98 -2.90 4.88 -9.81
C ILE A 98 -3.41 5.92 -8.81
N THR A 99 -2.52 6.46 -7.97
CA THR A 99 -2.89 7.45 -6.95
C THR A 99 -3.42 8.74 -7.60
N GLY A 100 -2.74 9.27 -8.62
CA GLY A 100 -3.13 10.49 -9.32
C GLY A 100 -4.48 10.35 -10.00
N LEU A 101 -4.68 9.27 -10.78
CA LEU A 101 -5.96 9.01 -11.43
C LEU A 101 -7.10 8.76 -10.44
N ALA A 102 -6.83 8.05 -9.33
CA ALA A 102 -7.85 7.81 -8.31
C ALA A 102 -8.30 9.12 -7.64
N VAL A 103 -7.37 9.99 -7.27
CA VAL A 103 -7.71 11.29 -6.66
C VAL A 103 -8.49 12.16 -7.64
N ASN A 104 -8.07 12.26 -8.91
CA ASN A 104 -8.81 12.98 -9.94
C ASN A 104 -10.25 12.45 -10.11
N MET A 105 -10.37 11.14 -10.30
CA MET A 105 -11.65 10.49 -10.60
C MET A 105 -12.65 10.55 -9.45
N LEU A 106 -12.18 10.53 -8.20
CA LEU A 106 -13.03 10.38 -7.02
C LEU A 106 -13.27 11.68 -6.26
N THR A 107 -12.62 12.77 -6.67
CA THR A 107 -12.86 14.10 -6.10
C THR A 107 -13.63 14.96 -7.07
N TYR A 108 -14.48 15.79 -6.51
CA TYR A 108 -15.15 16.85 -7.24
C TYR A 108 -14.78 18.18 -6.59
N VAL A 109 -13.88 18.90 -7.26
CA VAL A 109 -13.32 20.18 -6.77
C VAL A 109 -13.81 21.37 -7.60
N ASN A 110 -14.97 21.25 -8.26
CA ASN A 110 -15.58 22.25 -9.14
C ASN A 110 -14.58 22.72 -10.22
N ASP A 111 -14.25 24.02 -10.28
CA ASP A 111 -13.26 24.58 -11.22
C ASP A 111 -11.85 24.75 -10.62
N ARG A 112 -11.61 24.22 -9.42
CA ARG A 112 -10.39 24.48 -8.64
C ARG A 112 -9.37 23.36 -8.79
N VAL A 113 -8.76 23.25 -9.97
CA VAL A 113 -7.74 22.22 -10.28
C VAL A 113 -6.59 22.18 -9.25
N TRP A 114 -6.22 23.32 -8.65
CA TRP A 114 -5.19 23.39 -7.62
C TRP A 114 -5.52 22.60 -6.36
N VAL A 115 -6.80 22.41 -6.03
CA VAL A 115 -7.21 21.58 -4.88
C VAL A 115 -7.02 20.10 -5.20
N MET A 116 -7.29 19.67 -6.44
CA MET A 116 -6.96 18.32 -6.89
C MET A 116 -5.43 18.11 -6.88
N VAL A 117 -4.64 19.06 -7.40
CA VAL A 117 -3.16 19.01 -7.36
C VAL A 117 -2.66 18.89 -5.92
N PHE A 118 -3.20 19.70 -5.00
CA PHE A 118 -2.90 19.61 -3.58
C PHE A 118 -3.20 18.20 -3.01
N GLY A 119 -4.38 17.65 -3.28
CA GLY A 119 -4.73 16.30 -2.83
C GLY A 119 -3.80 15.22 -3.37
N VAL A 120 -3.36 15.33 -4.63
CA VAL A 120 -2.38 14.41 -5.22
C VAL A 120 -1.02 14.52 -4.51
N ILE A 121 -0.56 15.74 -4.23
CA ILE A 121 0.70 15.96 -3.49
C ILE A 121 0.62 15.32 -2.10
N VAL A 122 -0.47 15.56 -1.36
CA VAL A 122 -0.69 14.97 -0.03
C VAL A 122 -0.77 13.45 -0.11
N ALA A 123 -1.52 12.91 -1.08
CA ALA A 123 -1.69 11.47 -1.27
C ALA A 123 -0.35 10.77 -1.51
N VAL A 124 0.43 11.26 -2.48
CA VAL A 124 1.74 10.68 -2.82
C VAL A 124 2.74 10.90 -1.68
N GLY A 125 2.78 12.11 -1.10
CA GLY A 125 3.65 12.46 0.02
C GLY A 125 3.45 11.59 1.26
N THR A 126 2.23 11.16 1.54
CA THR A 126 1.93 10.28 2.68
C THR A 126 2.73 8.98 2.66
N LYS A 127 3.07 8.44 1.48
CA LYS A 127 3.90 7.21 1.35
C LYS A 127 5.31 7.40 1.91
N TRP A 128 5.78 8.64 1.98
CA TRP A 128 7.12 9.03 2.39
C TRP A 128 7.17 9.41 3.86
N VAL A 129 6.15 10.12 4.33
CA VAL A 129 6.08 10.64 5.70
C VAL A 129 5.48 9.61 6.66
N LEU A 130 4.34 9.00 6.31
CA LEU A 130 3.57 8.14 7.22
C LEU A 130 3.95 6.66 7.04
N ARG A 131 5.07 6.27 7.65
CA ARG A 131 5.58 4.89 7.64
C ARG A 131 5.55 4.29 9.04
N ALA A 132 5.21 3.01 9.12
CA ALA A 132 5.22 2.22 10.34
C ALA A 132 6.14 0.99 10.18
N PRO A 133 6.80 0.55 11.26
CA PRO A 133 7.62 -0.66 11.24
C PRO A 133 6.73 -1.89 11.10
N LEU A 134 6.91 -2.65 10.01
CA LEU A 134 6.22 -3.90 9.78
C LEU A 134 7.23 -4.98 9.38
N ARG A 135 7.40 -6.00 10.24
CA ARG A 135 8.38 -7.09 10.04
C ARG A 135 9.80 -6.58 9.76
N GLY A 136 10.27 -5.62 10.56
CA GLY A 136 11.61 -5.06 10.46
C GLY A 136 11.83 -4.10 9.27
N ARG A 137 10.79 -3.73 8.51
CA ARG A 137 10.89 -2.71 7.45
C ARG A 137 9.85 -1.62 7.63
N MET A 138 10.26 -0.38 7.36
CA MET A 138 9.33 0.76 7.31
C MET A 138 8.45 0.66 6.06
N ARG A 139 7.13 0.62 6.26
CA ARG A 139 6.14 0.61 5.18
C ARG A 139 5.10 1.67 5.42
N HIS A 140 4.60 2.27 4.34
CA HIS A 140 3.46 3.16 4.46
C HIS A 140 2.25 2.37 4.94
N PHE A 141 1.50 2.93 5.89
CA PHE A 141 0.31 2.28 6.44
C PHE A 141 -0.98 2.94 5.98
N MET A 142 -0.89 4.16 5.46
CA MET A 142 -2.02 4.97 5.04
C MET A 142 -2.31 4.78 3.55
N ASN A 143 -3.58 4.55 3.19
CA ASN A 143 -3.99 4.48 1.78
C ASN A 143 -3.77 5.86 1.15
N PRO A 144 -2.87 5.99 0.15
CA PRO A 144 -2.47 7.28 -0.41
C PRO A 144 -3.64 8.10 -0.93
N SER A 145 -4.43 7.53 -1.85
CA SER A 145 -5.54 8.24 -2.48
C SER A 145 -6.63 8.55 -1.46
N ASN A 146 -7.00 7.60 -0.60
CA ASN A 146 -8.03 7.84 0.42
C ASN A 146 -7.62 8.95 1.39
N PHE A 147 -6.34 9.00 1.78
CA PHE A 147 -5.85 10.05 2.67
C PHE A 147 -5.81 11.42 1.98
N GLY A 148 -5.36 11.50 0.73
CA GLY A 148 -5.41 12.76 -0.02
C GLY A 148 -6.83 13.29 -0.18
N ILE A 149 -7.79 12.41 -0.49
CA ILE A 149 -9.22 12.76 -0.57
C ILE A 149 -9.74 13.22 0.80
N ALA A 150 -9.45 12.48 1.87
CA ALA A 150 -9.87 12.85 3.22
C ALA A 150 -9.33 14.23 3.64
N VAL A 151 -8.07 14.54 3.30
CA VAL A 151 -7.48 15.86 3.61
C VAL A 151 -8.11 16.97 2.76
N ILE A 152 -8.43 16.72 1.49
CA ILE A 152 -9.20 17.68 0.68
C ILE A 152 -10.53 17.99 1.38
N LEU A 153 -11.30 16.95 1.72
CA LEU A 153 -12.63 17.11 2.30
C LEU A 153 -12.60 17.79 3.69
N LEU A 154 -11.50 17.62 4.44
CA LEU A 154 -11.31 18.27 5.73
C LEU A 154 -10.97 19.76 5.60
N LEU A 155 -10.12 20.13 4.64
CA LEU A 155 -9.60 21.49 4.49
C LEU A 155 -10.46 22.37 3.57
N PHE A 156 -11.15 21.75 2.61
CA PHE A 156 -11.97 22.41 1.61
C PHE A 156 -13.41 21.89 1.72
N PRO A 157 -14.22 22.42 2.64
CA PRO A 157 -15.57 21.90 2.92
C PRO A 157 -16.56 22.07 1.74
N TRP A 158 -16.21 22.89 0.75
CA TRP A 158 -16.95 23.06 -0.50
C TRP A 158 -16.56 22.04 -1.58
N ALA A 159 -15.48 21.29 -1.39
CA ALA A 159 -15.14 20.15 -2.24
C ALA A 159 -15.95 18.93 -1.82
N SER A 160 -16.24 18.06 -2.76
CA SER A 160 -17.02 16.84 -2.53
C SER A 160 -16.37 15.63 -3.18
N ILE A 161 -16.97 14.46 -2.96
CA ILE A 161 -16.62 13.24 -3.69
C ILE A 161 -17.37 13.26 -5.02
N ALA A 162 -16.75 12.69 -6.06
CA ALA A 162 -17.42 12.47 -7.34
C ALA A 162 -18.77 11.74 -7.12
N PRO A 163 -19.90 12.38 -7.48
CA PRO A 163 -21.21 11.81 -7.25
C PRO A 163 -21.40 10.52 -8.07
N PRO A 164 -22.22 9.55 -7.61
CA PRO A 164 -22.37 8.27 -8.30
C PRO A 164 -22.81 8.37 -9.77
N TYR A 165 -23.59 9.40 -10.11
CA TYR A 165 -24.07 9.61 -11.48
C TYR A 165 -22.95 9.95 -12.47
N HIS A 166 -21.81 10.51 -12.03
CA HIS A 166 -20.65 10.75 -12.91
C HIS A 166 -20.17 9.48 -13.61
N PHE A 167 -20.42 8.31 -13.04
CA PHE A 167 -20.02 7.04 -13.62
C PHE A 167 -21.06 6.45 -14.58
N THR A 168 -22.26 7.03 -14.68
CA THR A 168 -23.39 6.44 -15.41
C THR A 168 -24.26 7.47 -16.14
N GLU A 169 -23.87 8.74 -16.23
CA GLU A 169 -24.70 9.84 -16.76
C GLU A 169 -25.18 9.58 -18.19
N TYR A 170 -24.31 9.05 -19.05
CA TYR A 170 -24.66 8.72 -20.44
C TYR A 170 -25.02 7.23 -20.63
N LEU A 171 -25.16 6.48 -19.55
CA LEU A 171 -25.66 5.12 -19.59
C LEU A 171 -27.16 5.14 -19.34
N TYR A 172 -27.88 4.26 -20.05
CA TYR A 172 -29.33 4.14 -19.92
C TYR A 172 -29.74 2.66 -19.99
N GLY A 173 -30.70 2.28 -19.15
CA GLY A 173 -31.37 0.99 -19.21
C GLY A 173 -30.45 -0.15 -18.76
N PRO A 174 -30.28 -1.24 -19.55
CA PRO A 174 -29.42 -2.36 -19.13
C PRO A 174 -27.96 -1.97 -18.89
N ALA A 175 -27.46 -0.93 -19.56
CA ALA A 175 -26.07 -0.49 -19.45
C ALA A 175 -25.69 -0.02 -18.03
N ASP A 176 -26.67 0.50 -17.27
CA ASP A 176 -26.50 0.98 -15.89
C ASP A 176 -26.06 -0.13 -14.94
N TRP A 177 -26.43 -1.37 -15.24
CA TRP A 177 -26.05 -2.55 -14.47
C TRP A 177 -24.79 -3.23 -14.99
N VAL A 178 -24.51 -3.09 -16.29
CA VAL A 178 -23.34 -3.72 -16.94
C VAL A 178 -22.04 -3.15 -16.39
N LEU A 179 -21.92 -1.82 -16.26
CA LEU A 179 -20.69 -1.20 -15.77
C LEU A 179 -20.36 -1.63 -14.32
N PRO A 180 -21.26 -1.49 -13.33
CA PRO A 180 -21.07 -2.05 -11.99
C PRO A 180 -20.69 -3.53 -12.00
N ALA A 181 -21.37 -4.35 -12.81
CA ALA A 181 -21.07 -5.78 -12.90
C ALA A 181 -19.66 -6.07 -13.40
N ILE A 182 -19.21 -5.36 -14.44
CA ILE A 182 -17.83 -5.47 -14.97
C ILE A 182 -16.82 -5.11 -13.87
N ILE A 183 -17.05 -4.00 -13.15
CA ILE A 183 -16.15 -3.55 -12.08
C ILE A 183 -16.11 -4.57 -10.94
N ILE A 184 -17.26 -5.15 -10.55
CA ILE A 184 -17.32 -6.22 -9.54
C ILE A 184 -16.53 -7.45 -10.01
N VAL A 185 -16.74 -7.92 -11.23
CA VAL A 185 -16.08 -9.13 -11.75
C VAL A 185 -14.57 -8.92 -11.83
N LEU A 186 -14.12 -7.85 -12.47
CA LEU A 186 -12.69 -7.54 -12.63
C LEU A 186 -12.02 -7.30 -11.27
N GLY A 187 -12.66 -6.53 -10.41
CA GLY A 187 -12.20 -6.21 -9.07
C GLY A 187 -12.09 -7.46 -8.19
N THR A 188 -13.13 -8.29 -8.15
CA THR A 188 -13.17 -9.52 -7.37
C THR A 188 -12.14 -10.52 -7.89
N MET A 189 -11.98 -10.67 -9.21
CA MET A 189 -10.96 -11.54 -9.80
C MET A 189 -9.54 -11.10 -9.44
N LEU A 190 -9.27 -9.78 -9.48
CA LEU A 190 -7.99 -9.21 -9.04
C LEU A 190 -7.77 -9.54 -7.56
N ASN A 191 -8.79 -9.34 -6.71
CA ASN A 191 -8.66 -9.54 -5.28
C ASN A 191 -8.55 -11.01 -4.86
N ALA A 192 -9.23 -11.92 -5.55
CA ALA A 192 -9.17 -13.34 -5.30
C ALA A 192 -7.83 -13.95 -5.73
N LYS A 193 -7.33 -13.59 -6.92
CA LYS A 193 -6.14 -14.24 -7.50
C LYS A 193 -4.83 -13.54 -7.15
N LEU A 194 -4.81 -12.20 -7.08
CA LEU A 194 -3.59 -11.42 -6.97
C LEU A 194 -3.34 -10.86 -5.57
N THR A 195 -4.26 -10.09 -5.00
CA THR A 195 -4.02 -9.39 -3.71
C THR A 195 -4.41 -10.24 -2.49
N GLY A 196 -5.30 -11.22 -2.65
CA GLY A 196 -5.76 -12.11 -1.59
C GLY A 196 -6.57 -11.39 -0.52
N ARG A 197 -7.48 -10.49 -0.92
CA ARG A 197 -8.24 -9.59 -0.03
C ARG A 197 -9.72 -9.93 0.15
N MET A 198 -10.12 -11.16 -0.17
CA MET A 198 -11.52 -11.57 -0.11
C MET A 198 -12.12 -11.53 1.30
N TRP A 199 -11.35 -11.87 2.33
CA TRP A 199 -11.81 -11.79 3.72
C TRP A 199 -12.07 -10.34 4.16
N LEU A 200 -11.25 -9.42 3.68
CA LEU A 200 -11.43 -7.98 3.92
C LEU A 200 -12.71 -7.50 3.24
N ILE A 201 -12.91 -7.83 1.95
CA ILE A 201 -14.10 -7.46 1.19
C ILE A 201 -15.36 -8.01 1.87
N ALA A 202 -15.37 -9.29 2.25
CA ALA A 202 -16.52 -9.92 2.92
C ALA A 202 -16.86 -9.23 4.25
N ALA A 203 -15.84 -8.94 5.07
CA ALA A 203 -16.05 -8.25 6.35
C ALA A 203 -16.49 -6.79 6.18
N TRP A 204 -15.98 -6.09 5.17
CA TRP A 204 -16.38 -4.73 4.83
C TRP A 204 -17.84 -4.69 4.35
N VAL A 205 -18.20 -5.50 3.34
CA VAL A 205 -19.54 -5.53 2.76
C VAL A 205 -20.57 -6.02 3.78
N GLY A 206 -20.28 -7.12 4.48
CA GLY A 206 -21.15 -7.65 5.53
C GLY A 206 -21.27 -6.71 6.72
N GLY A 207 -20.15 -6.12 7.16
CA GLY A 207 -20.14 -5.12 8.23
C GLY A 207 -20.91 -3.86 7.86
N PHE A 208 -20.80 -3.40 6.60
CA PHE A 208 -21.53 -2.24 6.09
C PHE A 208 -23.03 -2.50 6.10
N ALA A 209 -23.47 -3.68 5.64
CA ALA A 209 -24.88 -4.05 5.68
C ALA A 209 -25.39 -4.15 7.13
N LEU A 210 -24.62 -4.79 8.01
CA LEU A 210 -24.95 -4.94 9.43
C LEU A 210 -25.09 -3.59 10.13
N GLN A 211 -24.12 -2.67 9.98
CA GLN A 211 -24.21 -1.34 10.60
C GLN A 211 -25.38 -0.52 10.06
N ALA A 212 -25.75 -0.69 8.78
CA ALA A 212 -26.90 -0.01 8.20
C ALA A 212 -28.21 -0.48 8.84
N ILE A 213 -28.35 -1.79 9.05
CA ILE A 213 -29.48 -2.40 9.76
C ILE A 213 -29.54 -1.91 11.21
N VAL A 214 -28.41 -1.99 11.94
CA VAL A 214 -28.32 -1.53 13.34
C VAL A 214 -28.70 -0.06 13.45
N ARG A 215 -28.22 0.80 12.55
CA ARG A 215 -28.61 2.21 12.53
C ARG A 215 -30.07 2.45 12.18
N GLY A 216 -30.65 1.62 11.32
CA GLY A 216 -32.07 1.69 11.04
C GLY A 216 -32.92 1.36 12.26
N LEU A 217 -32.51 0.35 13.04
CA LEU A 217 -33.19 -0.04 14.27
C LEU A 217 -33.01 0.98 15.41
N LEU A 218 -31.82 1.57 15.56
CA LEU A 218 -31.49 2.45 16.68
C LEU A 218 -31.81 3.93 16.44
N PHE A 219 -31.60 4.42 15.21
CA PHE A 219 -31.70 5.85 14.88
C PHE A 219 -32.80 6.14 13.84
N GLY A 220 -33.62 5.15 13.48
CA GLY A 220 -34.71 5.32 12.51
C GLY A 220 -34.27 5.59 11.08
N THR A 221 -33.00 5.31 10.73
CA THR A 221 -32.53 5.46 9.34
C THR A 221 -33.25 4.47 8.41
N SER A 222 -33.69 4.91 7.23
CA SER A 222 -34.20 3.99 6.21
C SER A 222 -33.14 2.96 5.80
N VAL A 223 -33.32 1.71 6.21
CA VAL A 223 -32.41 0.59 5.88
C VAL A 223 -32.29 0.40 4.36
N PRO A 224 -33.38 0.40 3.56
CA PRO A 224 -33.26 0.30 2.11
C PRO A 224 -32.43 1.42 1.50
N SER A 225 -32.60 2.65 1.96
CA SER A 225 -31.83 3.80 1.46
C SER A 225 -30.34 3.69 1.83
N ALA A 226 -30.04 3.23 3.05
CA ALA A 226 -28.66 3.03 3.49
C ALA A 226 -27.95 1.91 2.71
N LEU A 227 -28.65 0.79 2.46
CA LEU A 227 -28.15 -0.32 1.64
C LEU A 227 -28.07 0.04 0.15
N GLY A 228 -28.90 0.97 -0.32
CA GLY A 228 -28.85 1.48 -1.69
C GLY A 228 -27.50 2.06 -2.08
N MET A 229 -26.70 2.57 -1.13
CA MET A 229 -25.33 2.99 -1.41
C MET A 229 -24.45 1.86 -1.96
N MET A 230 -24.72 0.60 -1.58
CA MET A 230 -23.92 -0.56 -1.97
C MET A 230 -24.04 -0.89 -3.46
N THR A 231 -25.11 -0.44 -4.12
CA THR A 231 -25.31 -0.64 -5.56
C THR A 231 -24.59 0.41 -6.40
N GLY A 232 -24.16 1.52 -5.79
CA GLY A 232 -23.50 2.62 -6.49
C GLY A 232 -22.08 2.28 -6.95
N THR A 233 -21.72 2.75 -8.15
CA THR A 233 -20.40 2.53 -8.75
C THR A 233 -19.25 2.98 -7.84
N ALA A 234 -19.41 4.11 -7.13
CA ALA A 234 -18.42 4.60 -6.18
C ALA A 234 -18.15 3.62 -5.02
N PHE A 235 -19.19 2.99 -4.46
CA PHE A 235 -19.05 1.99 -3.40
C PHE A 235 -18.32 0.74 -3.91
N ILE A 236 -18.66 0.29 -5.12
CA ILE A 236 -18.05 -0.87 -5.76
C ILE A 236 -16.57 -0.61 -6.07
N LEU A 237 -16.23 0.56 -6.60
CA LEU A 237 -14.85 0.98 -6.87
C LEU A 237 -14.06 1.06 -5.58
N PHE A 238 -14.60 1.71 -4.55
CA PHE A 238 -13.97 1.77 -3.24
C PHE A 238 -13.70 0.37 -2.67
N THR A 239 -14.69 -0.51 -2.73
CA THR A 239 -14.61 -1.89 -2.22
C THR A 239 -13.56 -2.73 -2.93
N ASN A 240 -13.48 -2.64 -4.25
CA ASN A 240 -12.61 -3.51 -5.04
C ASN A 240 -11.21 -2.95 -5.27
N TYR A 241 -11.05 -1.63 -5.25
CA TYR A 241 -9.83 -0.98 -5.72
C TYR A 241 -9.20 -0.02 -4.72
N MET A 242 -9.87 0.31 -3.61
CA MET A 242 -9.31 1.23 -2.61
C MET A 242 -9.09 0.56 -1.25
N ILE A 243 -10.14 0.04 -0.62
CA ILE A 243 -10.03 -0.56 0.71
C ILE A 243 -9.12 -1.81 0.71
N THR A 244 -8.99 -2.46 -0.45
CA THR A 244 -8.18 -3.66 -0.70
C THR A 244 -6.73 -3.36 -1.10
N ASP A 245 -6.29 -2.10 -1.07
CA ASP A 245 -4.92 -1.72 -1.44
C ASP A 245 -3.89 -2.60 -0.68
N PRO A 246 -3.10 -3.43 -1.40
CA PRO A 246 -2.20 -4.38 -0.76
C PRO A 246 -1.05 -3.70 0.00
N GLY A 247 -0.74 -2.44 -0.31
CA GLY A 247 0.27 -1.65 0.39
C GLY A 247 -0.10 -1.39 1.86
N THR A 248 -1.39 -1.21 2.12
CA THR A 248 -1.89 -0.66 3.39
C THR A 248 -2.79 -1.64 4.14
N SER A 249 -3.52 -2.51 3.43
CA SER A 249 -4.36 -3.54 4.04
C SER A 249 -3.56 -4.74 4.57
N PRO A 250 -4.01 -5.39 5.67
CA PRO A 250 -3.31 -6.53 6.26
C PRO A 250 -3.42 -7.80 5.40
N SER A 251 -2.45 -8.72 5.57
CA SER A 251 -2.39 -9.96 4.79
C SER A 251 -3.09 -11.16 5.42
N ARG A 252 -3.13 -11.27 6.75
CA ARG A 252 -3.72 -12.43 7.45
C ARG A 252 -5.25 -12.35 7.46
N PRO A 253 -5.99 -13.45 7.28
CA PRO A 253 -7.47 -13.45 7.24
C PRO A 253 -8.13 -12.78 8.45
N ARG A 254 -7.73 -13.12 9.68
CA ARG A 254 -8.30 -12.50 10.89
C ARG A 254 -8.07 -11.00 10.94
N SER A 255 -6.87 -10.54 10.56
CA SER A 255 -6.56 -9.11 10.50
C SER A 255 -7.30 -8.41 9.36
N GLN A 256 -7.55 -9.09 8.24
CA GLN A 256 -8.39 -8.59 7.15
C GLN A 256 -9.83 -8.38 7.60
N ILE A 257 -10.40 -9.33 8.34
CA ILE A 257 -11.75 -9.22 8.91
C ILE A 257 -11.82 -8.05 9.89
N ALA A 258 -10.86 -7.96 10.81
CA ALA A 258 -10.80 -6.85 11.77
C ALA A 258 -10.65 -5.49 11.07
N PHE A 259 -9.85 -5.41 10.00
CA PHE A 259 -9.68 -4.18 9.24
C PHE A 259 -10.95 -3.81 8.47
N GLY A 260 -11.51 -4.72 7.65
CA GLY A 260 -12.71 -4.45 6.87
C GLY A 260 -13.93 -4.16 7.74
N GLY A 261 -14.14 -4.96 8.79
CA GLY A 261 -15.18 -4.73 9.79
C GLY A 261 -14.97 -3.43 10.59
N GLY A 262 -13.72 -3.09 10.90
CA GLY A 262 -13.36 -1.83 11.55
C GLY A 262 -13.67 -0.61 10.69
N VAL A 263 -13.40 -0.65 9.37
CA VAL A 263 -13.78 0.43 8.45
C VAL A 263 -15.31 0.54 8.37
N ALA A 264 -16.04 -0.58 8.33
CA ALA A 264 -17.51 -0.56 8.35
C ALA A 264 -18.09 0.03 9.64
N ALA A 265 -17.54 -0.36 10.80
CA ALA A 265 -17.94 0.17 12.09
C ALA A 265 -17.64 1.69 12.19
N MET A 266 -16.45 2.11 11.77
CA MET A 266 -16.06 3.51 11.73
C MET A 266 -16.95 4.33 10.77
N TYR A 267 -17.28 3.77 9.60
CA TYR A 267 -18.24 4.39 8.68
C TYR A 267 -19.61 4.58 9.34
N GLY A 268 -20.13 3.54 10.01
CA GLY A 268 -21.40 3.61 10.72
C GLY A 268 -21.38 4.66 11.83
N LEU A 269 -20.30 4.74 12.61
CA LEU A 269 -20.10 5.75 13.64
C LEU A 269 -20.10 7.17 13.05
N LEU A 270 -19.27 7.42 12.03
CA LEU A 270 -19.20 8.74 11.37
C LEU A 270 -20.57 9.14 10.80
N THR A 271 -21.29 8.20 10.20
CA THR A 271 -22.62 8.47 9.65
C THR A 271 -23.64 8.76 10.75
N ALA A 272 -23.58 8.07 11.89
CA ALA A 272 -24.43 8.35 13.05
C ALA A 272 -24.13 9.74 13.68
N LEU A 273 -22.88 10.20 13.56
CA LEU A 273 -22.45 11.55 13.92
C LEU A 273 -22.77 12.59 12.83
N HIS A 274 -23.51 12.22 11.78
CA HIS A 274 -23.88 13.09 10.66
C HIS A 274 -22.67 13.65 9.88
N ILE A 275 -21.54 12.93 9.90
CA ILE A 275 -20.36 13.27 9.11
C ILE A 275 -20.52 12.68 7.70
N ALA A 276 -20.61 13.56 6.70
CA ALA A 276 -20.65 13.16 5.29
C ALA A 276 -19.34 12.50 4.85
N TYR A 277 -19.38 11.85 3.68
CA TYR A 277 -18.17 11.32 3.02
C TYR A 277 -17.42 10.24 3.83
N GLY A 278 -18.17 9.48 4.64
CA GLY A 278 -17.64 8.56 5.64
C GLY A 278 -16.69 7.48 5.09
N LEU A 279 -16.79 7.06 3.82
CA LEU A 279 -15.96 5.98 3.26
C LEU A 279 -14.45 6.30 3.36
N PHE A 280 -14.09 7.52 2.98
CA PHE A 280 -12.71 7.98 2.93
C PHE A 280 -12.18 8.30 4.32
N PHE A 281 -12.97 9.00 5.13
CA PHE A 281 -12.64 9.28 6.53
C PHE A 281 -12.50 8.01 7.36
N ALA A 282 -13.43 7.06 7.23
CA ALA A 282 -13.38 5.79 7.96
C ALA A 282 -12.10 5.01 7.65
N THR A 283 -11.74 4.91 6.37
CA THR A 283 -10.50 4.21 5.98
C THR A 283 -9.26 4.93 6.47
N ALA A 284 -9.21 6.26 6.34
CA ALA A 284 -8.09 7.05 6.82
C ALA A 284 -7.90 6.89 8.34
N LEU A 285 -8.98 6.96 9.12
CA LEU A 285 -8.95 6.79 10.58
C LEU A 285 -8.54 5.37 10.98
N VAL A 286 -9.08 4.33 10.34
CA VAL A 286 -8.71 2.94 10.66
C VAL A 286 -7.26 2.64 10.27
N CYS A 287 -6.79 3.17 9.13
CA CYS A 287 -5.37 3.11 8.78
C CYS A 287 -4.50 3.84 9.80
N LEU A 288 -4.93 5.02 10.28
CA LEU A 288 -4.23 5.78 11.32
C LEU A 288 -4.12 4.99 12.62
N ILE A 289 -5.24 4.46 13.12
CA ILE A 289 -5.30 3.63 14.34
C ILE A 289 -4.37 2.42 14.18
N ARG A 290 -4.42 1.72 13.04
CA ARG A 290 -3.54 0.59 12.77
C ARG A 290 -2.06 1.00 12.72
N GLY A 291 -1.74 2.12 12.07
CA GLY A 291 -0.38 2.66 12.01
C GLY A 291 0.17 2.97 13.39
N GLY A 292 -0.64 3.65 14.23
CA GLY A 292 -0.32 3.93 15.62
C GLY A 292 -0.13 2.65 16.45
N TYR A 293 -1.00 1.65 16.26
CA TYR A 293 -0.87 0.35 16.91
C TYR A 293 0.44 -0.38 16.54
N LEU A 294 0.86 -0.34 15.28
CA LEU A 294 2.14 -0.93 14.85
C LEU A 294 3.34 -0.22 15.47
N TRP A 295 3.30 1.11 15.56
CA TRP A 295 4.30 1.90 16.27
C TRP A 295 4.35 1.57 17.77
N TRP A 296 3.19 1.47 18.41
CA TRP A 296 3.05 1.08 19.81
C TRP A 296 3.68 -0.29 20.09
N LEU A 297 3.38 -1.30 19.28
CA LEU A 297 3.99 -2.62 19.39
C LEU A 297 5.51 -2.59 19.21
N SER A 298 6.01 -1.81 18.25
CA SER A 298 7.45 -1.66 18.03
C SER A 298 8.14 -0.99 19.22
N TYR A 299 7.49 0.00 19.83
CA TYR A 299 8.00 0.70 21.01
C TYR A 299 8.11 -0.24 22.21
N LEU A 300 7.09 -1.06 22.46
CA LEU A 300 7.10 -2.07 23.50
C LEU A 300 8.16 -3.15 23.25
N GLY A 301 8.27 -3.66 22.02
CA GLY A 301 9.27 -4.67 21.65
C GLY A 301 10.71 -4.20 21.85
N ASN A 302 11.01 -2.94 21.51
CA ASN A 302 12.31 -2.35 21.78
C ASN A 302 12.59 -2.22 23.29
N ARG A 303 11.58 -1.91 24.11
CA ARG A 303 11.74 -1.86 25.57
C ARG A 303 12.06 -3.24 26.16
N THR A 304 11.37 -4.29 25.71
CA THR A 304 11.63 -5.66 26.18
C THR A 304 12.99 -6.17 25.73
N ALA A 305 13.45 -5.82 24.52
CA ALA A 305 14.78 -6.17 24.02
C ALA A 305 15.91 -5.44 24.76
N VAL A 306 15.69 -4.18 25.15
CA VAL A 306 16.65 -3.39 25.96
C VAL A 306 16.64 -3.84 27.42
N ALA A 307 15.52 -4.35 27.94
CA ALA A 307 15.40 -4.87 29.30
C ALA A 307 15.86 -6.34 29.45
N ALA A 308 16.17 -7.03 28.34
CA ALA A 308 16.73 -8.38 28.41
C ALA A 308 18.17 -8.31 28.96
N PRO A 309 18.50 -9.06 30.03
CA PRO A 309 19.87 -9.11 30.53
C PRO A 309 20.80 -9.57 29.41
N VAL A 310 21.87 -8.80 29.16
CA VAL A 310 22.96 -9.23 28.26
C VAL A 310 23.44 -10.59 28.76
N PRO A 311 23.42 -11.66 27.94
CA PRO A 311 24.00 -12.94 28.34
C PRO A 311 25.45 -12.67 28.74
N ALA A 312 25.80 -13.04 29.98
CA ALA A 312 27.16 -12.89 30.47
C ALA A 312 28.12 -13.48 29.44
N PRO A 313 29.24 -12.79 29.11
CA PRO A 313 30.20 -13.31 28.14
C PRO A 313 30.63 -14.69 28.63
N VAL A 314 30.33 -15.72 27.85
CA VAL A 314 30.88 -17.05 28.04
C VAL A 314 32.38 -16.87 27.97
N ARG A 315 33.06 -16.91 29.12
CA ARG A 315 34.52 -16.97 29.20
C ARG A 315 34.90 -18.30 28.57
N THR A 316 35.19 -18.31 27.28
CA THR A 316 35.97 -19.37 26.66
C THR A 316 37.33 -19.33 27.35
N SER A 317 37.52 -20.21 28.34
CA SER A 317 38.84 -20.53 28.86
C SER A 317 39.61 -21.15 27.70
N TYR A 318 40.49 -20.37 27.06
CA TYR A 318 41.53 -20.94 26.22
C TYR A 318 42.43 -21.78 27.14
N ALA A 319 42.28 -23.09 27.06
CA ALA A 319 43.29 -24.00 27.59
C ALA A 319 44.59 -23.75 26.79
N PRO A 320 45.74 -23.56 27.44
CA PRO A 320 47.00 -23.39 26.73
C PRO A 320 47.31 -24.66 25.92
N VAL A 321 47.57 -24.46 24.63
CA VAL A 321 48.04 -25.50 23.71
C VAL A 321 49.43 -25.96 24.21
N PRO A 322 49.70 -27.27 24.34
CA PRO A 322 51.04 -27.75 24.68
C PRO A 322 52.02 -27.36 23.57
N GLU A 323 53.09 -26.66 23.95
CA GLU A 323 54.18 -26.26 23.09
C GLU A 323 54.88 -27.51 22.52
N ALA A 324 54.87 -27.65 21.20
CA ALA A 324 55.54 -28.76 20.51
C ALA A 324 57.06 -28.54 20.54
N ALA A 325 57.79 -29.45 21.20
CA ALA A 325 59.24 -29.47 21.24
C ALA A 325 59.84 -29.73 19.83
N PRO A 326 60.97 -29.09 19.48
CA PRO A 326 61.61 -29.30 18.20
C PRO A 326 62.39 -30.62 18.19
N GLN A 327 62.02 -31.56 17.31
CA GLN A 327 62.84 -32.75 17.04
C GLN A 327 63.73 -32.48 15.82
N GLY A 328 65.04 -32.35 16.09
CA GLY A 328 66.11 -32.48 15.10
C GLY A 328 66.20 -33.91 14.58
N GLY A 329 66.55 -34.05 13.30
CA GLY A 329 66.52 -35.33 12.59
C GLY A 329 67.69 -36.27 12.90
N THR A 330 67.48 -37.56 12.58
CA THR A 330 68.43 -38.48 11.93
C THR A 330 67.71 -39.80 11.59
N GLY A 331 67.77 -40.19 10.31
CA GLY A 331 68.21 -41.52 9.84
C GLY A 331 67.42 -42.81 10.10
N ALA A 332 66.97 -43.41 8.98
CA ALA A 332 67.03 -44.85 8.61
C ALA A 332 65.93 -45.83 9.05
N GLY A 333 65.45 -46.63 8.07
CA GLY A 333 64.94 -47.99 8.31
C GLY A 333 63.61 -48.39 7.64
N GLU A 334 63.70 -48.87 6.39
CA GLU A 334 62.90 -49.96 5.77
C GLU A 334 61.70 -50.61 6.51
N GLN A 335 60.53 -50.71 5.85
CA GLN A 335 59.95 -51.98 5.34
C GLN A 335 58.56 -51.82 4.66
N LYS A 336 58.36 -52.64 3.62
CA LYS A 336 57.14 -52.91 2.82
C LYS A 336 55.99 -53.47 3.70
N GLU A 337 54.70 -53.35 3.37
CA GLU A 337 53.91 -54.09 2.35
C GLU A 337 52.41 -53.65 2.39
N PRO A 338 51.51 -54.08 1.47
CA PRO A 338 50.34 -53.33 0.97
C PRO A 338 48.96 -53.95 1.33
N VAL A 339 47.90 -53.55 0.58
CA VAL A 339 46.58 -54.23 0.30
C VAL A 339 45.36 -53.59 1.01
N SER A 340 44.54 -52.81 0.27
CA SER A 340 43.20 -53.13 -0.31
C SER A 340 42.04 -52.73 0.64
N ALA A 341 40.85 -52.29 0.23
CA ALA A 341 40.13 -52.18 -1.05
C ALA A 341 39.34 -50.87 -1.07
#